data_AF-A0A6M2E2E6-F1
#
_entry.id   AF-A0A6M2E2E6-F1
#
_cell.length_a   1.000
_cell.length_b   1.000
_cell.length_c   1.000
_cell.angle_alpha   90.00
_cell.angle_beta   90.00
_cell.angle_gamma   90.00
#
_symmetry.space_group_name_H-M   'P 1'
#
loop_
_entity.id
_entity.type
_entity.pdbx_description
1 polymer ?
#
loop_
_entity_poly.entity_id
_entity_poly.type
_entity_poly.pdbx_seq_one_letter_code
_entity_poly.pdbx_strand_id
1 'polypeptide(L)'
;IRDLKPGMKNLSIIFIVLEIGRPNVTKEGHEVRTCKVADRSGSINVSVWDEPGTCIQQGDICKLTKGYASLWKGCLTLYTGKGGDIHKIGEFCLPFSETPFMSEPNPEFMQQLQAKLNA
;
A
#
# COMPACT_ATOMS: atom_id res chain seq x y z
N ILE A 1 7.25 -6.75 -4.33
CA ILE A 1 6.82 -6.23 -3.01
C ILE A 1 7.87 -6.45 -1.92
N ARG A 2 8.47 -7.64 -1.80
CA ARG A 2 9.42 -7.98 -0.72
C ARG A 2 10.61 -7.03 -0.56
N ASP A 3 11.07 -6.42 -1.65
CA ASP A 3 12.27 -5.57 -1.62
C ASP A 3 11.96 -4.10 -1.30
N LEU A 4 10.69 -3.77 -1.01
CA LEU A 4 10.27 -2.41 -0.67
C LEU A 4 10.84 -1.99 0.69
N LYS A 5 11.32 -0.76 0.76
CA LYS A 5 11.87 -0.12 1.96
C LYS A 5 11.26 1.27 2.16
N PRO A 6 11.19 1.76 3.41
CA PRO A 6 10.77 3.13 3.67
C PRO A 6 11.56 4.16 2.85
N GLY A 7 10.86 5.11 2.23
CA GLY A 7 11.47 6.20 1.47
C GLY A 7 11.67 5.94 -0.02
N MET A 8 11.42 4.72 -0.52
CA MET A 8 11.43 4.45 -1.96
C MET A 8 10.29 5.21 -2.67
N LYS A 9 10.58 5.81 -3.83
CA LYS A 9 9.68 6.63 -4.64
C LYS A 9 9.71 6.17 -6.11
N ASN A 10 8.82 6.74 -6.93
CA ASN A 10 8.70 6.41 -8.36
C ASN A 10 8.48 4.92 -8.63
N LEU A 11 7.78 4.24 -7.72
CA LEU A 11 7.49 2.82 -7.82
C LEU A 11 6.43 2.58 -8.89
N SER A 12 6.62 1.53 -9.69
CA SER A 12 5.56 0.95 -10.51
C SER A 12 5.39 -0.51 -10.14
N ILE A 13 4.20 -0.87 -9.66
CA ILE A 13 3.93 -2.18 -9.05
C ILE A 13 2.60 -2.69 -9.58
N ILE A 14 2.57 -3.96 -9.98
CA ILE A 14 1.34 -4.69 -10.28
C ILE A 14 1.08 -5.64 -9.12
N PHE A 15 -0.13 -5.63 -8.58
CA PHE A 15 -0.53 -6.45 -7.46
C PHE A 15 -1.99 -6.90 -7.59
N ILE A 16 -2.34 -7.95 -6.86
CA ILE A 16 -3.73 -8.37 -6.66
C ILE A 16 -4.22 -7.89 -5.29
N VAL A 17 -5.48 -7.48 -5.22
CA VAL A 17 -6.13 -7.05 -3.98
C VAL A 17 -6.66 -8.25 -3.22
N LEU A 18 -6.20 -8.44 -1.98
CA LEU A 18 -6.57 -9.56 -1.12
C LEU A 18 -7.68 -9.20 -0.15
N GLU A 19 -7.59 -8.02 0.48
CA GLU A 19 -8.56 -7.57 1.48
C GLU A 19 -8.73 -6.05 1.39
N ILE A 20 -9.93 -5.57 1.69
CA ILE A 20 -10.25 -4.13 1.74
C ILE A 20 -10.70 -3.80 3.16
N GLY A 21 -9.94 -2.94 3.83
CA GLY A 21 -10.27 -2.45 5.16
C GLY A 21 -11.43 -1.47 5.16
N ARG A 22 -12.00 -1.23 6.35
CA ARG A 22 -13.08 -0.25 6.53
C ARG A 22 -12.60 1.16 6.15
N PRO A 23 -13.48 1.98 5.54
CA PRO A 23 -13.16 3.38 5.28
C PRO A 23 -12.94 4.13 6.60
N ASN A 24 -11.94 5.01 6.60
CA ASN A 24 -11.73 6.04 7.61
C ASN A 24 -11.84 7.40 6.93
N VAL A 25 -12.50 8.35 7.58
CA VAL A 25 -12.62 9.72 7.06
C VAL A 25 -11.64 10.62 7.81
N THR A 26 -10.81 11.35 7.08
CA THR A 26 -9.88 12.33 7.67
C THR A 26 -10.63 13.55 8.19
N LYS A 27 -9.98 14.38 8.99
CA LYS A 27 -10.56 15.65 9.46
C LYS A 27 -10.95 16.60 8.32
N GLU A 28 -10.31 16.45 7.16
CA GLU A 28 -10.52 17.25 5.95
C GLU A 28 -11.62 16.66 5.05
N GLY A 29 -12.24 15.53 5.44
CA GLY A 29 -13.34 14.90 4.71
C GLY A 29 -12.90 13.88 3.65
N HIS A 30 -11.61 13.61 3.51
CA HIS A 30 -11.10 12.59 2.59
C HIS A 30 -11.33 11.18 3.14
N GLU A 31 -11.77 10.28 2.28
CA GLU A 31 -11.96 8.87 2.66
C GLU A 31 -10.68 8.08 2.35
N VAL A 32 -10.22 7.27 3.30
CA VAL A 32 -9.05 6.40 3.12
C VAL A 32 -9.38 4.97 3.52
N ARG A 33 -9.04 4.02 2.63
CA ARG A 33 -9.09 2.59 2.90
C ARG A 33 -7.68 2.02 2.89
N THR A 34 -7.42 1.11 3.83
CA THR A 34 -6.21 0.29 3.81
C THR A 34 -6.56 -1.03 3.13
N CYS A 35 -5.89 -1.35 2.03
CA CYS A 35 -6.08 -2.61 1.32
C CYS A 35 -4.84 -3.49 1.47
N LYS A 36 -5.02 -4.77 1.77
CA LYS A 36 -3.95 -5.77 1.70
C LYS A 36 -3.80 -6.20 0.25
N VAL A 37 -2.60 -6.08 -0.30
CA VAL A 37 -2.29 -6.42 -1.70
C VAL A 37 -1.07 -7.31 -1.79
N ALA A 38 -0.96 -8.11 -2.85
CA ALA A 38 0.14 -9.05 -3.00
C ALA A 38 0.64 -9.21 -4.44
N ASP A 39 1.89 -9.66 -4.56
CA ASP A 39 2.52 -10.15 -5.77
C ASP A 39 3.25 -11.46 -5.45
N ARG A 40 3.97 -12.04 -6.41
CA ARG A 40 4.71 -13.30 -6.21
C ARG A 40 5.74 -13.27 -5.08
N SER A 41 6.19 -12.09 -4.67
CA SER A 41 7.25 -11.94 -3.68
C SER A 41 6.75 -11.78 -2.24
N GLY A 42 5.48 -11.41 -2.04
CA GLY A 42 4.89 -11.19 -0.71
C GLY A 42 3.72 -10.21 -0.76
N SER A 43 3.23 -9.82 0.42
CA SER A 43 2.10 -8.90 0.57
C SER A 43 2.44 -7.62 1.33
N ILE A 44 1.66 -6.57 1.14
CA ILE A 44 1.83 -5.25 1.78
C ILE A 44 0.48 -4.53 1.85
N ASN A 45 0.35 -3.59 2.79
CA ASN A 45 -0.75 -2.64 2.83
C ASN A 45 -0.53 -1.50 1.82
N VAL A 46 -1.59 -1.13 1.11
CA VAL A 46 -1.68 0.11 0.33
C VAL A 46 -2.78 1.00 0.93
N SER A 47 -2.50 2.29 1.10
CA SER A 47 -3.52 3.27 1.46
C SER A 47 -4.10 3.88 0.19
N VAL A 48 -5.38 3.62 -0.07
CA VAL A 48 -6.11 4.13 -1.23
C VAL A 48 -7.06 5.22 -0.76
N TRP A 49 -7.02 6.37 -1.43
CA TRP A 49 -7.75 7.57 -1.06
C TRP A 49 -8.91 7.80 -2.02
N ASP A 50 -9.98 8.37 -1.49
CA ASP A 50 -11.15 8.89 -2.20
C ASP A 50 -11.76 7.86 -3.18
N GLU A 51 -12.15 8.31 -4.39
CA GLU A 51 -12.86 7.52 -5.40
C GLU A 51 -12.15 6.21 -5.78
N PRO A 52 -10.83 6.14 -6.04
CA PRO A 52 -10.15 4.87 -6.26
C PRO A 52 -10.37 3.84 -5.14
N GLY A 53 -10.51 4.31 -3.90
CA GLY A 53 -10.77 3.46 -2.74
C GLY A 53 -12.18 2.86 -2.73
N THR A 54 -13.16 3.49 -3.38
CA THR A 54 -14.54 2.97 -3.47
C THR A 54 -14.71 2.03 -4.67
N CYS A 55 -13.90 2.19 -5.71
CA CYS A 55 -13.98 1.39 -6.93
C CYS A 55 -13.29 0.02 -6.82
N ILE A 56 -12.17 -0.07 -6.10
CA ILE A 56 -11.38 -1.30 -5.99
C ILE A 56 -12.17 -2.42 -5.29
N GLN A 57 -12.08 -3.63 -5.82
CA GLN A 57 -12.66 -4.85 -5.26
C GLN A 57 -11.60 -5.91 -4.93
N GLN A 58 -11.96 -6.84 -4.05
CA GLN A 58 -11.13 -8.02 -3.79
C GLN A 58 -10.99 -8.86 -5.06
N GLY A 59 -9.77 -9.32 -5.36
CA GLY A 59 -9.45 -10.07 -6.57
C GLY A 59 -9.05 -9.20 -7.76
N ASP A 60 -9.20 -7.88 -7.69
CA ASP A 60 -8.73 -6.97 -8.73
C ASP A 60 -7.21 -7.02 -8.87
N ILE A 61 -6.74 -7.01 -10.11
CA ILE A 61 -5.34 -6.78 -10.44
C ILE A 61 -5.19 -5.31 -10.77
N CYS A 62 -4.40 -4.59 -9.98
CA CYS A 62 -4.18 -3.16 -10.16
C CYS A 62 -2.72 -2.88 -10.51
N LYS A 63 -2.51 -1.80 -11.27
CA LYS A 63 -1.19 -1.21 -11.51
C LYS A 63 -1.11 0.13 -10.79
N LEU A 64 -0.20 0.22 -9.83
CA LEU A 64 0.24 1.47 -9.24
C LEU A 64 1.39 2.07 -10.06
N THR A 65 1.32 3.38 -10.29
CA THR A 65 2.38 4.17 -10.93
C THR A 65 2.77 5.37 -10.08
N LYS A 66 4.05 5.75 -10.16
CA LYS A 66 4.67 6.78 -9.31
C LYS A 66 4.31 6.61 -7.82
N GLY A 67 4.24 5.36 -7.38
CA GLY A 67 4.00 5.02 -5.99
C GLY A 67 5.21 5.35 -5.11
N TYR A 68 4.97 5.37 -3.80
CA TYR A 68 6.04 5.45 -2.82
C TYR A 68 5.72 4.58 -1.60
N ALA A 69 6.77 4.14 -0.91
CA ALA A 69 6.66 3.36 0.31
C ALA A 69 7.08 4.23 1.50
N SER A 70 6.24 4.28 2.54
CA SER A 70 6.50 5.06 3.75
C SER A 70 6.01 4.32 4.99
N LEU A 71 6.43 4.77 6.17
CA LEU A 71 5.96 4.23 7.43
C LEU A 71 4.69 4.96 7.89
N TRP A 72 3.70 4.18 8.30
CA TRP A 72 2.49 4.66 8.97
C TRP A 72 2.27 3.85 10.24
N LYS A 73 2.30 4.52 11.39
CA LYS A 73 2.21 3.88 12.72
C LYS A 73 3.16 2.68 12.88
N GLY A 74 4.37 2.77 12.29
CA GLY A 74 5.38 1.70 12.34
C GLY A 74 5.25 0.61 11.27
N CYS A 75 4.19 0.62 10.45
CA CYS A 75 3.98 -0.33 9.36
C CYS A 75 4.44 0.25 8.01
N LEU A 76 5.20 -0.52 7.23
CA LEU A 76 5.52 -0.14 5.86
C LEU A 76 4.25 -0.18 5.01
N THR A 77 3.91 0.96 4.40
CA THR A 77 2.67 1.14 3.65
C THR A 77 2.97 1.77 2.30
N LEU A 78 2.28 1.31 1.27
CA LEU A 78 2.37 1.80 -0.11
C LEU A 78 1.33 2.91 -0.34
N TYR A 79 1.71 3.91 -1.12
CA TYR A 79 0.89 5.08 -1.44
C TYR A 79 1.02 5.48 -2.90
N THR A 80 0.01 6.18 -3.40
CA THR A 80 0.07 6.87 -4.69
C THR A 80 0.78 8.22 -4.53
N GLY A 81 1.87 8.44 -5.28
CA GLY A 81 2.60 9.71 -5.27
C GLY A 81 1.97 10.79 -6.16
N LYS A 82 2.55 11.99 -6.12
CA LYS A 82 2.08 13.13 -6.93
C LYS A 82 2.12 12.80 -8.43
N GLY A 83 0.96 12.92 -9.08
CA GLY A 83 0.79 12.59 -10.50
C GLY A 83 0.96 11.10 -10.82
N GLY A 84 0.91 10.24 -9.80
CA GLY A 84 0.76 8.80 -9.91
C GLY A 84 -0.71 8.39 -9.88
N ASP A 85 -0.95 7.10 -10.08
CA ASP A 85 -2.30 6.57 -10.14
C ASP A 85 -2.36 5.07 -9.85
N ILE A 86 -3.55 4.57 -9.50
CA ILE A 86 -3.90 3.15 -9.33
C ILE A 86 -5.05 2.82 -10.26
N HIS A 87 -4.80 1.93 -11.22
CA HIS A 87 -5.83 1.48 -12.17
C HIS A 87 -6.01 -0.03 -12.12
N LYS A 88 -7.26 -0.51 -12.18
CA LYS A 88 -7.55 -1.91 -12.48
C LYS A 88 -7.09 -2.24 -13.90
N ILE A 89 -6.39 -3.35 -14.04
CA ILE A 89 -5.88 -3.87 -15.31
C ILE A 89 -6.31 -5.32 -15.58
N GLY A 90 -6.98 -5.97 -14.62
CA GLY A 90 -7.46 -7.35 -14.72
C GLY A 90 -8.04 -7.85 -13.40
N GLU A 91 -8.26 -9.16 -13.29
CA GLU A 91 -8.77 -9.83 -12.08
C GLU A 91 -8.34 -11.31 -12.00
N PHE A 92 -8.25 -11.83 -10.78
CA PHE A 92 -8.10 -13.26 -10.39
C PHE A 92 -6.78 -13.98 -10.76
N CYS A 93 -6.30 -13.86 -12.00
CA CYS A 93 -5.25 -14.73 -12.55
C CYS A 93 -3.80 -14.26 -12.29
N LEU A 94 -3.55 -13.46 -11.24
CA LEU A 94 -2.19 -13.05 -10.88
C LEU A 94 -1.64 -13.98 -9.78
N PRO A 95 -0.54 -14.72 -10.02
CA PRO A 95 0.11 -15.48 -8.95
C PRO A 95 0.62 -14.55 -7.84
N PHE A 96 0.34 -14.87 -6.59
CA PHE A 96 0.72 -14.07 -5.44
C PHE A 96 1.20 -14.92 -4.26
N SER A 97 1.91 -14.29 -3.32
CA SER A 97 2.26 -14.83 -2.02
C SER A 97 1.78 -13.89 -0.93
N GLU A 98 1.09 -14.40 0.08
CA GLU A 98 0.72 -13.59 1.25
C GLU A 98 1.90 -13.35 2.19
N THR A 99 2.92 -14.19 2.12
CA THR A 99 4.10 -14.12 3.00
C THR A 99 5.38 -13.82 2.21
N PRO A 100 6.32 -13.03 2.78
CA PRO A 100 6.16 -12.25 4.01
C PRO A 100 5.13 -11.12 3.87
N PHE A 101 4.50 -10.73 4.98
CA PHE A 101 3.65 -9.55 5.04
C PHE A 101 4.49 -8.34 5.45
N MET A 102 4.80 -7.48 4.48
CA MET A 102 5.76 -6.39 4.66
C MET A 102 5.25 -5.26 5.58
N SER A 103 3.95 -5.22 5.88
CA SER A 103 3.35 -4.22 6.76
C SER A 103 3.19 -4.69 8.21
N GLU A 104 3.77 -5.84 8.57
CA GLU A 104 3.91 -6.19 9.98
C GLU A 104 4.68 -5.11 10.74
N PRO A 105 4.29 -4.79 11.99
CA PRO A 105 5.04 -3.87 12.83
C PRO A 105 6.49 -4.34 12.99
N ASN A 106 7.44 -3.52 12.59
CA ASN A 106 8.87 -3.81 12.73
C ASN A 106 9.50 -2.85 13.77
N PRO A 107 10.14 -3.35 14.84
CA PRO A 107 10.85 -2.53 15.82
C PRO A 107 11.87 -1.55 15.22
N GLU A 108 12.58 -1.95 14.17
CA GLU A 108 13.54 -1.11 13.47
C GLU A 108 12.85 0.07 12.78
N PHE A 109 11.68 -0.16 12.17
CA PHE A 109 10.88 0.89 11.55
C PHE A 109 10.31 1.86 12.60
N MET A 110 9.94 1.37 13.78
CA MET A 110 9.51 2.23 14.88
C MET A 110 10.64 3.16 15.36
N GLN A 111 11.87 2.64 15.48
CA GLN A 111 13.04 3.46 15.82
C GLN A 111 13.34 4.51 14.74
N GLN A 112 13.27 4.13 13.46
CA GLN A 112 13.47 5.07 12.34
C GLN A 112 12.41 6.18 12.33
N LEU A 113 11.15 5.85 12.63
CA LEU A 113 10.08 6.84 12.73
C LEU A 113 10.33 7.82 13.87
N GLN A 114 10.76 7.32 15.04
CA GLN A 114 11.06 8.16 16.19
C GLN A 114 12.27 9.06 15.94
N ALA A 115 13.32 8.55 15.28
CA ALA A 115 14.47 9.35 14.87
C ALA A 115 14.08 10.52 13.92
N LYS A 116 13.14 10.28 12.98
CA LYS A 116 12.64 11.33 12.09
C LYS A 116 11.77 12.38 12.78
N LEU A 117 11.02 12.00 13.82
CA LEU A 117 10.19 12.95 14.57
C LEU A 117 11.03 13.87 15.47
N ASN A 118 12.22 13.43 15.86
CA ASN A 118 13.13 14.16 16.73
C ASN A 118 14.16 15.04 15.97
N ALA A 119 14.13 15.00 14.63
CA ALA A 119 15.01 15.76 13.74
C ALA A 119 14.27 16.95 13.13
#